data_AF-R6ZID9-F1
#
_entry.id   AF-R6ZID9-F1
#
_cell.length_a   1.000
_cell.length_b   1.000
_cell.length_c   1.000
_cell.angle_alpha   90.00
_cell.angle_beta   90.00
_cell.angle_gamma   90.00
#
_symmetry.space_group_name_H-M   'P 1'
#
loop_
_entity.id
_entity.type
_entity.pdbx_description
1 polymer ?
#
loop_
_entity_poly.entity_id
_entity_poly.type
_entity_poly.pdbx_seq_one_letter_code
_entity_poly.pdbx_strand_id
1 'polypeptide(L)'
;MKKALAFLISVALLVAPAGCAAEHGQLTLERVEQLAEKGEALTWSDFEGYAYEEAGSGLYIRVYDVNEEYYVMVGGPSLEESPLYVRLVSRDNEEQYVELREGGLEGFLQGE
;
A
#
# COMPACT_ATOMS: atom_id res chain seq x y z
N MET A 1 26.39 21.95 49.36
CA MET A 1 26.52 20.71 48.55
C MET A 1 25.45 19.72 48.99
N LYS A 2 24.79 19.02 48.03
CA LYS A 2 23.69 18.02 48.12
C LYS A 2 22.31 18.62 47.75
N LYS A 3 21.54 18.16 46.77
CA LYS A 3 21.63 17.13 45.71
C LYS A 3 20.70 17.54 44.54
N ALA A 4 20.97 16.97 43.37
CA ALA A 4 20.36 17.27 42.08
C ALA A 4 18.91 16.78 41.89
N LEU A 5 18.22 17.53 41.03
CA LEU A 5 17.13 17.26 40.08
C LEU A 5 16.72 15.79 39.81
N ALA A 6 15.41 15.53 39.70
CA ALA A 6 14.81 14.75 38.59
C ALA A 6 13.26 14.83 38.58
N PHE A 7 12.73 15.18 37.41
CA PHE A 7 11.33 15.14 36.98
C PHE A 7 10.76 13.71 36.99
N LEU A 8 9.50 13.53 37.39
CA LEU A 8 8.71 12.33 37.04
C LEU A 8 7.22 12.68 36.81
N ILE A 9 6.87 12.75 35.51
CA ILE A 9 5.72 12.12 34.83
C ILE A 9 4.38 12.08 35.59
N SER A 10 3.36 12.75 35.04
CA SER A 10 1.97 12.37 35.25
C SER A 10 1.26 12.16 33.92
N VAL A 11 0.47 11.09 33.91
CA VAL A 11 0.02 10.29 32.78
C VAL A 11 -1.28 10.82 32.15
N ALA A 12 -1.39 10.51 30.85
CA ALA A 12 -2.51 10.64 29.91
C ALA A 12 -3.95 10.43 30.45
N LEU A 13 -4.94 11.06 29.79
CA LEU A 13 -6.01 10.33 29.07
C LEU A 13 -6.97 11.25 28.27
N LEU A 14 -7.13 10.91 26.98
CA LEU A 14 -8.35 10.92 26.15
C LEU A 14 -9.09 12.26 25.91
N VAL A 15 -8.98 12.77 24.67
CA VAL A 15 -10.01 12.55 23.63
C VAL A 15 -9.29 12.58 22.27
N ALA A 16 -9.05 11.42 21.66
CA ALA A 16 -8.85 11.37 20.21
C ALA A 16 -10.23 11.59 19.58
N PRO A 17 -10.39 12.47 18.57
CA PRO A 17 -11.66 12.51 17.86
C PRO A 17 -11.86 11.13 17.23
N ALA A 18 -13.10 10.66 17.35
CA ALA A 18 -13.60 9.43 16.77
C ALA A 18 -13.00 9.20 15.39
N GLY A 19 -12.60 7.95 15.13
CA GLY A 19 -12.15 7.52 13.82
C GLY A 19 -13.06 8.12 12.76
N CYS A 20 -12.52 9.08 12.01
CA CYS A 20 -13.09 9.43 10.73
C CYS A 20 -13.11 8.10 9.97
N ALA A 21 -14.28 7.67 9.53
CA ALA A 21 -14.33 6.77 8.40
C ALA A 21 -13.50 7.48 7.32
N ALA A 22 -12.26 7.05 7.13
CA ALA A 22 -11.44 7.52 6.05
C ALA A 22 -12.22 7.13 4.81
N GLU A 23 -12.76 8.12 4.09
CA GLU A 23 -13.06 7.95 2.68
C GLU A 23 -11.79 7.36 2.09
N HIS A 24 -11.84 6.06 1.79
CA HIS A 24 -10.66 5.34 1.35
C HIS A 24 -10.16 6.03 0.07
N GLY A 25 -8.95 6.58 0.13
CA GLY A 25 -8.42 7.39 -0.96
C GLY A 25 -8.21 6.53 -2.21
N GLN A 26 -8.37 7.10 -3.39
CA GLN A 26 -7.87 6.48 -4.61
C GLN A 26 -6.34 6.39 -4.54
N LEU A 27 -5.77 5.26 -4.94
CA LEU A 27 -4.33 5.12 -5.05
C LEU A 27 -3.86 5.99 -6.24
N THR A 28 -2.80 6.77 -6.09
CA THR A 28 -2.29 7.60 -7.20
C THR A 28 -1.03 6.99 -7.80
N LEU A 29 -0.72 7.32 -9.06
CA LEU A 29 0.50 6.83 -9.70
C LEU A 29 1.76 7.28 -8.96
N GLU A 30 1.82 8.54 -8.50
CA GLU A 30 2.91 9.03 -7.65
C GLU A 30 3.09 8.16 -6.39
N ARG A 31 1.98 7.71 -5.80
CA ARG A 31 2.04 6.84 -4.63
C ARG A 31 2.52 5.43 -5.00
N VAL A 32 2.15 4.92 -6.17
CA VAL A 32 2.67 3.64 -6.69
C VAL A 32 4.19 3.70 -6.85
N GLU A 33 4.72 4.80 -7.40
CA GLU A 33 6.16 5.01 -7.54
C GLU A 33 6.87 4.98 -6.17
N GLN A 34 6.35 5.70 -5.18
CA GLN A 34 6.88 5.69 -3.81
C GLN A 34 6.78 4.31 -3.14
N LEU A 35 5.72 3.55 -3.42
CA LEU A 35 5.56 2.20 -2.91
C LEU A 35 6.60 1.27 -3.53
N ALA A 36 6.83 1.34 -4.85
CA ALA A 36 7.80 0.50 -5.55
C ALA A 36 9.23 0.61 -4.99
N GLU A 37 9.61 1.77 -4.43
CA GLU A 37 10.92 1.95 -3.76
C GLU A 37 11.16 0.98 -2.59
N LYS A 38 10.10 0.43 -1.99
CA LYS A 38 10.23 -0.55 -0.91
C LYS A 38 10.71 -1.93 -1.38
N GLY A 39 10.60 -2.24 -2.68
CA GLY A 39 10.97 -3.55 -3.23
C GLY A 39 10.29 -4.70 -2.49
N GLU A 40 11.05 -5.75 -2.17
CA GLU A 40 10.58 -6.94 -1.42
C GLU A 40 9.97 -6.65 -0.03
N ALA A 41 10.13 -5.44 0.52
CA ALA A 41 9.49 -5.05 1.78
C ALA A 41 8.03 -4.55 1.61
N LEU A 42 7.48 -4.61 0.39
CA LEU A 42 6.09 -4.27 0.12
C LEU A 42 5.13 -5.34 0.67
N THR A 43 4.10 -4.89 1.39
CA THR A 43 3.13 -5.76 2.07
C THR A 43 1.70 -5.26 1.87
N TRP A 44 0.71 -6.07 2.26
CA TRP A 44 -0.70 -5.68 2.25
C TRP A 44 -0.99 -4.38 3.01
N SER A 45 -0.31 -4.17 4.14
CA SER A 45 -0.54 -2.99 4.99
C SER A 45 -0.09 -1.68 4.37
N ASP A 46 0.78 -1.72 3.36
CA ASP A 46 1.17 -0.52 2.62
C ASP A 46 0.05 0.05 1.75
N PHE A 47 -0.97 -0.77 1.48
CA PHE A 47 -2.17 -0.41 0.74
C PHE A 47 -3.38 -0.17 1.66
N GLU A 48 -3.21 -0.25 2.98
CA GLU A 48 -4.30 0.10 3.90
C GLU A 48 -4.69 1.57 3.74
N GLY A 49 -6.00 1.82 3.73
CA GLY A 49 -6.53 3.17 3.55
C GLY A 49 -6.89 3.53 2.11
N TYR A 50 -6.46 2.75 1.10
CA TYR A 50 -6.93 2.93 -0.27
C TYR A 50 -8.17 2.10 -0.58
N ALA A 51 -9.00 2.60 -1.51
CA ALA A 51 -10.19 1.89 -1.97
C ALA A 51 -9.78 0.73 -2.89
N TYR A 52 -10.44 -0.42 -2.75
CA TYR A 52 -10.17 -1.59 -3.58
C TYR A 52 -11.43 -2.44 -3.85
N GLU A 53 -11.35 -3.22 -4.91
CA GLU A 53 -12.28 -4.30 -5.21
C GLU A 53 -11.65 -5.66 -4.90
N GLU A 54 -12.46 -6.64 -4.49
CA GLU A 54 -12.02 -8.03 -4.31
C GLU A 54 -12.33 -8.84 -5.57
N ALA A 55 -11.33 -9.53 -6.13
CA ALA A 55 -11.45 -10.24 -7.41
C ALA A 55 -11.13 -11.74 -7.34
N GLY A 56 -10.80 -12.28 -6.16
CA GLY A 56 -10.25 -13.63 -6.02
C GLY A 56 -11.29 -14.73 -5.74
N SER A 57 -11.10 -15.90 -6.36
CA SER A 57 -11.73 -17.16 -5.90
C SER A 57 -10.64 -18.12 -5.39
N GLY A 58 -10.41 -18.12 -4.08
CA GLY A 58 -9.43 -18.97 -3.40
C GLY A 58 -8.13 -18.28 -3.01
N LEU A 59 -7.72 -17.24 -3.72
CA LEU A 59 -6.69 -16.30 -3.28
C LEU A 59 -7.34 -15.01 -2.78
N TYR A 60 -6.68 -14.34 -1.84
CA TYR A 60 -6.98 -12.94 -1.55
C TYR A 60 -6.40 -12.11 -2.69
N ILE A 61 -7.25 -11.35 -3.38
CA ILE A 61 -6.85 -10.46 -4.46
C ILE A 61 -7.56 -9.13 -4.22
N ARG A 62 -6.77 -8.07 -4.05
CA ARG A 62 -7.25 -6.69 -3.96
C ARG A 62 -6.80 -5.92 -5.20
N VAL A 63 -7.76 -5.28 -5.86
CA VAL A 63 -7.56 -4.44 -7.05
C VAL A 63 -7.77 -2.99 -6.65
N TYR A 64 -6.73 -2.18 -6.76
CA TYR A 64 -6.75 -0.75 -6.42
C TYR A 64 -6.75 0.06 -7.72
N ASP A 65 -7.78 0.87 -7.92
CA ASP A 65 -7.81 1.82 -9.02
C ASP A 65 -6.69 2.87 -8.84
N VAL A 66 -5.96 3.15 -9.93
CA VAL A 66 -4.89 4.15 -9.96
C VAL A 66 -5.29 5.35 -10.79
N ASN A 67 -5.65 5.11 -12.05
CA ASN A 67 -6.12 6.11 -13.00
C ASN A 67 -6.81 5.41 -14.19
N GLU A 68 -7.10 6.17 -15.26
CA GLU A 68 -7.75 5.67 -16.47
C GLU A 68 -6.93 4.60 -17.23
N GLU A 69 -5.62 4.53 -16.99
CA GLU A 69 -4.69 3.66 -17.73
C GLU A 69 -4.28 2.43 -16.91
N TYR A 70 -4.28 2.52 -15.58
CA TYR A 70 -3.68 1.50 -14.71
C TYR A 70 -4.52 1.18 -13.47
N TYR A 71 -4.25 -0.01 -12.94
CA TYR A 71 -4.65 -0.43 -11.59
C TYR A 71 -3.52 -1.24 -10.94
N VAL A 72 -3.51 -1.30 -9.61
CA VAL A 72 -2.61 -2.20 -8.87
C VAL A 72 -3.35 -3.46 -8.43
N MET A 73 -2.77 -4.63 -8.69
CA MET A 73 -3.27 -5.91 -8.21
C MET A 73 -2.31 -6.50 -7.18
N VAL A 74 -2.82 -6.73 -5.97
CA VAL A 74 -2.08 -7.37 -4.87
C VAL A 74 -2.75 -8.70 -4.57
N GLY A 75 -1.99 -9.80 -4.65
CA GLY A 75 -2.55 -11.14 -4.52
C GLY A 75 -1.70 -12.08 -3.68
N GLY A 76 -2.34 -12.95 -2.91
CA GLY A 76 -1.66 -13.95 -2.08
C GLY A 76 -2.62 -14.93 -1.37
N PRO A 77 -2.08 -15.92 -0.65
CA PRO A 77 -2.87 -16.97 0.01
C PRO A 77 -3.64 -16.44 1.24
N SER A 78 -3.12 -15.40 1.89
CA SER A 78 -3.70 -14.77 3.07
C SER A 78 -3.19 -13.33 3.21
N LEU A 79 -3.86 -12.54 4.05
CA LEU A 79 -3.40 -11.19 4.42
C LEU A 79 -2.29 -11.20 5.49
N GLU A 80 -2.04 -12.35 6.12
CA GLU A 80 -1.00 -12.52 7.16
C GLU A 80 0.36 -12.91 6.56
N GLU A 81 0.37 -13.39 5.31
CA GLU A 81 1.58 -13.73 4.55
C GLU A 81 1.92 -12.64 3.54
N SER A 82 3.19 -12.59 3.12
CA SER A 82 3.63 -11.70 2.04
C SER A 82 2.80 -11.93 0.77
N PRO A 83 2.42 -10.86 0.04
CA PRO A 83 1.81 -11.01 -1.27
C PRO A 83 2.69 -11.89 -2.18
N LEU A 84 2.06 -12.77 -2.95
CA LEU A 84 2.73 -13.52 -4.00
C LEU A 84 3.12 -12.60 -5.17
N TYR A 85 2.32 -11.58 -5.43
CA TYR A 85 2.58 -10.55 -6.43
C TYR A 85 2.02 -9.19 -6.01
N VAL A 86 2.67 -8.13 -6.48
CA VAL A 86 2.21 -6.75 -6.40
C VAL A 86 2.49 -6.07 -7.74
N ARG A 87 1.45 -5.93 -8.56
CA ARG A 87 1.62 -5.55 -9.96
C ARG A 87 0.89 -4.26 -10.28
N LEU A 88 1.55 -3.35 -10.99
CA LEU A 88 0.85 -2.32 -11.76
C LEU A 88 0.49 -2.92 -13.11
N VAL A 89 -0.78 -2.90 -13.47
CA VAL A 89 -1.34 -3.58 -14.64
C VAL A 89 -1.99 -2.55 -15.55
N SER A 90 -1.76 -2.67 -16.86
CA SER A 90 -2.45 -1.87 -17.87
C SER A 90 -3.93 -2.27 -17.95
N ARG A 91 -4.81 -1.27 -18.02
CA ARG A 91 -6.25 -1.47 -18.25
C ARG A 91 -6.57 -1.92 -19.67
N ASP A 92 -5.73 -1.54 -20.63
CA ASP A 92 -5.90 -1.91 -22.05
C ASP A 92 -5.48 -3.37 -22.32
N ASN A 93 -4.55 -3.90 -21.53
CA ASN A 93 -4.06 -5.28 -21.65
C ASN A 93 -3.56 -5.82 -20.30
N GLU A 94 -4.31 -6.74 -19.70
CA GLU A 94 -3.98 -7.34 -18.40
C GLU A 94 -2.70 -8.20 -18.41
N GLU A 95 -2.23 -8.62 -19.60
CA GLU A 95 -0.94 -9.31 -19.75
C GLU A 95 0.25 -8.33 -19.68
N GLN A 96 0.01 -7.02 -19.81
CA GLN A 96 1.02 -5.98 -19.69
C GLN A 96 1.05 -5.44 -18.26
N TYR A 97 2.02 -5.89 -17.49
CA TYR A 97 2.22 -5.48 -16.10
C TYR A 97 3.69 -5.39 -15.71
N VAL A 98 3.96 -4.71 -14.61
CA VAL A 98 5.26 -4.71 -13.93
C VAL A 98 5.09 -5.15 -12.46
N GLU A 99 5.96 -6.05 -12.00
CA GLU A 99 6.03 -6.43 -10.59
C GLU A 99 6.77 -5.33 -9.81
N LEU A 100 6.04 -4.59 -8.97
CA LEU A 100 6.53 -3.40 -8.29
C LEU A 100 7.71 -3.67 -7.35
N ARG A 101 7.89 -4.92 -6.92
CA ARG A 101 8.96 -5.33 -6.01
C ARG A 101 10.31 -5.59 -6.70
N GLU A 102 10.29 -5.83 -8.02
CA GLU A 102 11.48 -6.23 -8.79
C GLU A 102 12.14 -5.06 -9.55
N GLY A 103 11.53 -3.87 -9.50
CA GLY A 103 11.97 -2.70 -10.28
C GLY A 103 11.38 -2.69 -11.70
N GLY A 104 11.88 -1.78 -12.55
CA GLY A 104 11.41 -1.66 -13.95
C GLY A 104 10.13 -0.82 -14.15
N LEU A 105 9.57 -0.25 -13.07
CA LEU A 105 8.38 0.60 -13.15
C LEU A 105 8.56 1.79 -14.10
N GLU A 106 9.71 2.47 -14.03
CA GLU A 106 9.99 3.63 -14.90
C GLU A 106 9.98 3.24 -16.38
N GLY A 107 10.67 2.17 -16.77
CA GLY A 107 10.66 1.69 -18.16
C GLY A 107 9.28 1.22 -18.61
N PHE A 108 8.52 0.55 -17.73
CA PHE A 108 7.14 0.16 -18.00
C PHE A 108 6.24 1.37 -18.30
N LEU A 109 6.35 2.45 -17.53
CA LEU A 109 5.59 3.69 -17.75
C LEU A 109 6.04 4.46 -18.99
N GLN A 110 7.29 4.26 -19.44
CA GLN A 110 7.81 4.82 -20.69
C GLN A 110 7.48 3.95 -21.91
N GLY A 111 6.93 2.75 -21.72
CA GLY A 111 6.57 1.82 -22.78
C GLY A 111 7.77 1.07 -23.38
N GLU A 112 8.82 0.84 -22.60
CA GLU A 112 10.04 0.10 -23.00
C GLU A 112 9.88 -1.43 -23.02
#